data_AF-A0A3N2JJM0-F1
#
_entry.id   AF-A0A3N2JJM0-F1
#
_cell.length_a   1.000
_cell.length_b   1.000
_cell.length_c   1.000
_cell.angle_alpha   90.00
_cell.angle_beta   90.00
_cell.angle_gamma   90.00
#
_symmetry.space_group_name_H-M   'P 1'
#
loop_
_entity.id
_entity.type
_entity.pdbx_description
1 polymer ?
#
loop_
_entity_poly.entity_id
_entity_poly.type
_entity_poly.pdbx_seq_one_letter_code
_entity_poly.pdbx_strand_id
1 'polypeptide(L)'
;MSADARAVARPVHPSGAPTWPEVLTTLVGRRDLPGDAARWAMDQVMSGDTPTAVIAGFLVALRAKGESVEELTALADSVLAHARRFSVEGRTVDLVGTGGDRAHTVNISTMAAIVVAGTGLRVVKHGNRAASSSSGSADVLEALGIRLDQTPERVRQIVDEAGITFCFAQVFHPSFRHVGVARKELGIATVFNFLGPLTNPAQPGATAVGCPDRRMAPLMAGVFAARGTNALVFRGDDGLDELAPTAASTVWEVRDGHVSEHRLDAVADLGLDPTDIGSLRGGSALDNAAVARAVFAGEPGPVRQTVELNAAAALVADGSLPGTAQGSLVERLRAGIGHAARSIDGGAAAGALAGWAAVSG
;
A
#
# COMPACT_ATOMS: atom_id res chain seq x y z
N MET A 1 34.94 -5.56 -52.66
CA MET A 1 34.56 -4.13 -52.67
C MET A 1 33.72 -3.88 -51.43
N SER A 2 34.23 -3.03 -50.55
CA SER A 2 33.67 -2.65 -49.25
C SER A 2 32.78 -1.41 -49.40
N ALA A 3 31.92 -1.19 -48.39
CA ALA A 3 31.06 -0.04 -48.09
C ALA A 3 29.83 0.10 -49.02
N ASP A 4 28.62 0.38 -48.53
CA ASP A 4 28.32 1.45 -47.58
C ASP A 4 27.00 1.17 -46.82
N ALA A 5 27.10 0.72 -45.56
CA ALA A 5 25.97 0.75 -44.63
C ALA A 5 26.10 2.06 -43.85
N ARG A 6 25.36 3.09 -44.27
CA ARG A 6 25.29 4.36 -43.54
C ARG A 6 24.70 4.11 -42.16
N ALA A 7 25.56 4.08 -41.15
CA ALA A 7 25.19 4.22 -39.76
C ALA A 7 24.47 5.57 -39.60
N VAL A 8 23.17 5.51 -39.31
CA VAL A 8 22.42 6.69 -38.88
C VAL A 8 23.00 7.08 -37.52
N ALA A 9 23.73 8.19 -37.48
CA ALA A 9 24.28 8.74 -36.26
C ALA A 9 23.15 9.02 -35.26
N ARG A 10 23.27 8.46 -34.05
CA ARG A 10 22.38 8.80 -32.93
C ARG A 10 22.63 10.27 -32.57
N PRO A 11 21.59 11.11 -32.46
CA PRO A 11 21.77 12.45 -31.92
C PRO A 11 22.16 12.32 -30.44
N VAL A 12 23.43 12.60 -30.15
CA VAL A 12 23.94 12.69 -28.77
C VAL A 12 23.52 14.06 -28.23
N HIS A 13 22.57 14.09 -27.30
CA HIS A 13 22.25 15.30 -26.56
C HIS A 13 23.38 15.67 -25.58
N PRO A 14 23.63 16.96 -25.29
CA PRO A 14 24.90 17.43 -24.72
C PRO A 14 25.09 17.22 -23.21
N SER A 15 24.29 16.39 -22.57
CA SER A 15 24.45 15.96 -21.18
C SER A 15 24.08 14.49 -21.17
N GLY A 16 24.89 13.59 -20.60
CA GLY A 16 24.64 12.14 -20.60
C GLY A 16 23.39 11.65 -19.84
N ALA A 17 22.37 12.49 -19.71
CA ALA A 17 21.06 12.18 -19.16
C ALA A 17 20.19 11.45 -20.22
N PRO A 18 19.31 10.51 -19.80
CA PRO A 18 18.38 9.82 -20.69
C PRO A 18 17.41 10.77 -21.41
N THR A 19 16.81 10.29 -22.50
CA THR A 19 15.73 11.00 -23.22
C THR A 19 14.44 10.18 -23.30
N TRP A 20 13.29 10.84 -23.48
CA TRP A 20 12.01 10.15 -23.64
C TRP A 20 11.97 9.16 -24.80
N PRO A 21 12.46 9.47 -26.01
CA PRO A 21 12.54 8.49 -27.10
C PRO A 21 13.37 7.24 -26.73
N GLU A 22 14.48 7.39 -25.99
CA GLU A 22 15.30 6.25 -25.57
C GLU A 22 14.60 5.39 -24.52
N VAL A 23 13.98 6.02 -23.52
CA VAL A 23 13.18 5.33 -22.50
C VAL A 23 12.05 4.54 -23.15
N LEU A 24 11.24 5.19 -23.99
CA LEU A 24 10.11 4.56 -24.66
C LEU A 24 10.54 3.47 -25.64
N THR A 25 11.62 3.68 -26.41
CA THR A 25 12.16 2.65 -27.31
C THR A 25 12.66 1.41 -26.54
N THR A 26 13.24 1.62 -25.37
CA THR A 26 13.69 0.52 -24.50
C THR A 26 12.52 -0.31 -23.99
N LEU A 27 11.48 0.36 -23.46
CA LEU A 27 10.27 -0.28 -22.96
C LEU A 27 9.47 -0.99 -24.05
N VAL A 28 9.27 -0.36 -25.21
CA VAL A 28 8.58 -0.96 -26.37
C VAL A 28 9.35 -2.18 -26.88
N GLY A 29 10.68 -2.15 -26.80
CA GLY A 29 11.55 -3.29 -27.08
C GLY A 29 11.52 -4.40 -26.00
N ARG A 30 10.64 -4.30 -25.00
CA ARG A 30 10.50 -5.22 -23.85
C ARG A 30 11.80 -5.43 -23.07
N ARG A 31 12.58 -4.35 -22.88
CA ARG A 31 13.81 -4.36 -22.09
C ARG A 31 13.63 -3.50 -20.85
N ASP A 32 14.19 -3.97 -19.74
CA ASP A 32 14.17 -3.24 -18.49
C ASP A 32 14.97 -1.95 -18.61
N LEU A 33 14.47 -0.89 -17.98
CA LEU A 33 15.21 0.33 -17.78
C LEU A 33 16.24 0.11 -16.66
N PRO A 34 17.49 0.57 -16.85
CA PRO A 34 18.39 0.79 -15.72
C PRO A 34 17.75 1.72 -14.69
N GLY A 35 18.06 1.53 -13.40
CA GLY A 35 17.43 2.30 -12.32
C GLY A 35 17.57 3.82 -12.42
N ASP A 36 18.68 4.33 -12.96
CA ASP A 36 18.89 5.77 -13.22
C ASP A 36 17.96 6.31 -14.31
N ALA A 37 17.72 5.54 -15.38
CA ALA A 37 16.77 5.87 -16.44
C ALA A 37 15.31 5.84 -15.95
N ALA A 38 14.95 4.85 -15.11
CA ALA A 38 13.64 4.80 -14.49
C ALA A 38 13.41 5.99 -13.55
N ARG A 39 14.41 6.33 -12.71
CA ARG A 39 14.38 7.50 -11.83
C ARG A 39 14.23 8.80 -12.62
N TRP A 40 15.06 8.98 -13.67
CA TRP A 40 14.97 10.14 -14.55
C TRP A 40 13.57 10.29 -15.14
N ALA A 41 13.00 9.21 -15.69
CA ALA A 41 11.67 9.25 -16.29
C ALA A 41 10.60 9.68 -15.27
N MET A 42 10.63 9.12 -14.05
CA MET A 42 9.68 9.50 -13.01
C MET A 42 9.89 10.93 -12.51
N ASP A 43 11.13 11.41 -12.37
CA ASP A 43 11.41 12.81 -11.99
C ASP A 43 10.84 13.78 -13.03
N GLN A 44 10.96 13.48 -14.32
CA GLN A 44 10.34 14.26 -15.40
C GLN A 44 8.80 14.23 -15.31
N VAL A 45 8.19 13.11 -14.92
CA VAL A 45 6.73 13.05 -14.69
C VAL A 45 6.33 13.85 -13.45
N MET A 46 7.09 13.77 -12.36
CA MET A 46 6.79 14.43 -11.08
C MET A 46 7.06 15.95 -11.09
N SER A 47 7.96 16.43 -11.95
CA SER A 47 8.22 17.87 -12.15
C SER A 47 7.10 18.59 -12.93
N GLY A 48 6.34 17.85 -13.74
CA GLY A 48 5.30 18.41 -14.61
C GLY A 48 5.77 18.85 -16.00
N ASP A 49 7.04 18.59 -16.35
CA ASP A 49 7.63 18.97 -17.64
C ASP A 49 7.30 18.00 -18.78
N THR A 50 6.65 16.87 -18.47
CA THR A 50 6.33 15.82 -19.45
C THR A 50 4.93 15.98 -20.06
N PRO A 51 4.79 16.03 -21.40
CA PRO A 51 3.47 16.05 -22.03
C PRO A 51 2.62 14.82 -21.71
N THR A 52 1.30 14.99 -21.53
CA THR A 52 0.35 13.91 -21.19
C THR A 52 0.47 12.67 -22.09
N ALA A 53 0.65 12.86 -23.39
CA ALA A 53 0.81 11.75 -24.34
C ALA A 53 2.07 10.91 -24.08
N VAL A 54 3.17 11.56 -23.67
CA VAL A 54 4.42 10.88 -23.33
C VAL A 54 4.28 10.13 -22.00
N ILE A 55 3.62 10.74 -21.01
CA ILE A 55 3.27 10.07 -19.74
C ILE A 55 2.45 8.81 -20.04
N ALA A 56 1.40 8.92 -20.84
CA ALA A 56 0.55 7.79 -21.20
C ALA A 56 1.35 6.69 -21.92
N GLY A 57 2.21 7.06 -22.87
CA GLY A 57 3.09 6.13 -23.56
C GLY A 57 4.05 5.39 -22.61
N PHE A 58 4.65 6.11 -21.66
CA PHE A 58 5.53 5.53 -20.65
C PHE A 58 4.79 4.51 -19.76
N LEU A 59 3.63 4.89 -19.24
CA LEU A 59 2.84 4.03 -18.35
C LEU A 59 2.37 2.75 -19.05
N VAL A 60 1.89 2.87 -20.29
CA VAL A 60 1.45 1.72 -21.09
C VAL A 60 2.64 0.83 -21.46
N ALA A 61 3.74 1.41 -21.95
CA ALA A 61 4.91 0.64 -22.36
C ALA A 61 5.54 -0.12 -21.18
N LEU A 62 5.66 0.52 -20.02
CA LEU A 62 6.19 -0.10 -18.80
C LEU A 62 5.29 -1.26 -18.34
N ARG A 63 3.97 -1.02 -18.26
CA ARG A 63 3.01 -2.04 -17.84
C ARG A 63 2.94 -3.23 -18.80
N ALA A 64 3.03 -2.96 -20.10
CA ALA A 64 3.01 -3.99 -21.16
C ALA A 64 4.32 -4.80 -21.22
N LYS A 65 5.46 -4.18 -20.94
CA LYS A 65 6.74 -4.89 -20.72
C LYS A 65 6.65 -5.80 -19.50
N GLY A 66 6.08 -5.27 -18.42
CA GLY A 66 6.15 -5.83 -17.08
C GLY A 66 7.28 -5.17 -16.30
N GLU A 67 6.96 -4.55 -15.17
CA GLU A 67 7.88 -3.88 -14.26
C GLU A 67 8.89 -4.87 -13.65
N SER A 68 10.11 -4.40 -13.39
CA SER A 68 11.10 -5.08 -12.55
C SER A 68 11.16 -4.49 -11.14
N VAL A 69 11.82 -5.18 -10.20
CA VAL A 69 12.05 -4.66 -8.83
C VAL A 69 12.92 -3.40 -8.86
N GLU A 70 13.95 -3.38 -9.71
CA GLU A 70 14.85 -2.22 -9.85
C GLU A 70 14.10 -0.99 -10.35
N GLU A 71 13.28 -1.15 -11.40
CA GLU A 71 12.43 -0.09 -11.91
C GLU A 71 11.45 0.39 -10.83
N LEU A 72 10.70 -0.52 -10.20
CA LEU A 72 9.70 -0.15 -9.21
C LEU A 72 10.33 0.58 -8.00
N THR A 73 11.52 0.15 -7.57
CA THR A 73 12.30 0.83 -6.52
C THR A 73 12.66 2.25 -6.95
N ALA A 74 13.25 2.42 -8.14
CA ALA A 74 13.67 3.72 -8.65
C ALA A 74 12.49 4.70 -8.83
N LEU A 75 11.35 4.19 -9.33
CA LEU A 75 10.12 4.96 -9.49
C LEU A 75 9.55 5.40 -8.12
N ALA A 76 9.48 4.48 -7.15
CA ALA A 76 9.00 4.80 -5.81
C ALA A 76 9.93 5.79 -5.07
N ASP A 77 11.24 5.65 -5.22
CA ASP A 77 12.21 6.59 -4.65
C ASP A 77 12.07 8.00 -5.23
N SER A 78 11.87 8.10 -6.55
CA SER A 78 11.58 9.38 -7.20
C SER A 78 10.29 9.99 -6.66
N VAL A 79 9.20 9.22 -6.57
CA VAL A 79 7.95 9.71 -5.95
C VAL A 79 8.17 10.22 -4.53
N LEU A 80 8.96 9.51 -3.72
CA LEU A 80 9.30 9.94 -2.36
C LEU A 80 10.14 11.22 -2.34
N ALA A 81 11.07 11.40 -3.28
CA ALA A 81 11.87 12.62 -3.39
C ALA A 81 11.02 13.87 -3.69
N HIS A 82 9.86 13.70 -4.34
CA HIS A 82 8.88 14.76 -4.60
C HIS A 82 7.74 14.82 -3.57
N ALA A 83 7.78 13.96 -2.54
CA ALA A 83 6.78 13.91 -1.48
C ALA A 83 7.10 14.88 -0.32
N ARG A 84 6.07 15.27 0.42
CA ARG A 84 6.23 16.00 1.70
C ARG A 84 6.59 15.02 2.82
N ARG A 85 7.85 14.61 2.89
CA ARG A 85 8.29 13.59 3.84
C ARG A 85 8.38 14.12 5.27
N PHE A 86 8.19 13.22 6.23
CA PHE A 86 8.46 13.46 7.64
C PHE A 86 8.96 12.16 8.28
N SER A 87 9.55 12.27 9.47
CA SER A 87 9.95 11.12 10.28
C SER A 87 9.14 11.08 11.57
N VAL A 88 8.96 9.87 12.08
CA VAL A 88 8.37 9.61 13.40
C VAL A 88 9.40 8.89 14.23
N GLU A 89 9.54 9.26 15.50
CA GLU A 89 10.47 8.55 16.39
C GLU A 89 9.96 7.13 16.69
N GLY A 90 10.90 6.19 16.73
CA GLY A 90 10.61 4.78 16.94
C GLY A 90 10.08 4.07 15.69
N ARG A 91 9.67 2.81 15.87
CA ARG A 91 9.16 1.97 14.79
C ARG A 91 7.69 2.27 14.54
N THR A 92 7.33 2.45 13.28
CA THR A 92 5.93 2.64 12.84
C THR A 92 5.51 1.54 11.88
N VAL A 93 4.20 1.36 11.78
CA VAL A 93 3.54 0.35 10.94
C VAL A 93 2.60 1.02 9.94
N ASP A 94 2.54 0.49 8.72
CA ASP A 94 1.46 0.76 7.75
C ASP A 94 0.67 -0.52 7.44
N LEU A 95 -0.60 -0.34 7.10
CA LEU A 95 -1.46 -1.39 6.57
C LEU A 95 -2.29 -0.79 5.45
N VAL A 96 -2.08 -1.27 4.22
CA VAL A 96 -2.65 -0.64 3.03
C VAL A 96 -2.84 -1.65 1.90
N GLY A 97 -3.88 -1.48 1.10
CA GLY A 97 -4.05 -2.22 -0.15
C GLY A 97 -3.68 -1.37 -1.35
N THR A 98 -3.26 -1.98 -2.46
CA THR A 98 -3.17 -1.26 -3.74
C THR A 98 -4.56 -0.89 -4.27
N GLY A 99 -5.62 -1.58 -3.80
CA GLY A 99 -6.96 -1.54 -4.34
C GLY A 99 -7.03 -2.16 -5.74
N GLY A 100 -8.22 -2.08 -6.36
CA GLY A 100 -8.46 -2.56 -7.72
C GLY A 100 -8.82 -4.05 -7.84
N ASP A 101 -9.10 -4.70 -6.71
CA ASP A 101 -9.66 -6.05 -6.58
C ASP A 101 -11.12 -6.15 -7.09
N ARG A 102 -11.84 -5.03 -7.09
CA ARG A 102 -13.24 -4.87 -7.53
C ARG A 102 -14.25 -5.66 -6.67
N ALA A 103 -13.87 -6.10 -5.47
CA ALA A 103 -14.82 -6.74 -4.56
C ALA A 103 -15.69 -5.74 -3.80
N HIS A 104 -15.26 -4.46 -3.74
CA HIS A 104 -15.98 -3.39 -3.03
C HIS A 104 -16.25 -3.78 -1.58
N THR A 105 -15.24 -4.32 -0.90
CA THR A 105 -15.28 -4.67 0.51
C THR A 105 -15.46 -3.43 1.39
N VAL A 106 -15.89 -3.64 2.65
CA VAL A 106 -15.74 -2.64 3.70
C VAL A 106 -14.27 -2.29 3.88
N ASN A 107 -13.94 -1.13 4.47
CA ASN A 107 -12.55 -0.67 4.58
C ASN A 107 -11.73 -1.43 5.65
N ILE A 108 -11.48 -2.72 5.42
CA ILE A 108 -10.75 -3.66 6.29
C ILE A 108 -9.40 -3.07 6.72
N SER A 109 -8.57 -2.60 5.78
CA SER A 109 -7.26 -2.04 6.11
C SER A 109 -7.34 -0.76 6.98
N THR A 110 -8.43 0.00 6.91
CA THR A 110 -8.65 1.17 7.78
C THR A 110 -9.02 0.71 9.19
N MET A 111 -9.97 -0.23 9.31
CA MET A 111 -10.36 -0.79 10.60
C MET A 111 -9.19 -1.48 11.30
N ALA A 112 -8.46 -2.32 10.58
CA ALA A 112 -7.31 -3.04 11.10
C ALA A 112 -6.16 -2.10 11.53
N ALA A 113 -5.93 -0.98 10.84
CA ALA A 113 -4.96 0.02 11.28
C ALA A 113 -5.32 0.64 12.65
N ILE A 114 -6.61 0.90 12.90
CA ILE A 114 -7.10 1.38 14.20
C ILE A 114 -6.94 0.30 15.28
N VAL A 115 -7.23 -0.96 14.94
CA VAL A 115 -7.01 -2.10 15.86
C VAL A 115 -5.53 -2.24 16.23
N VAL A 116 -4.61 -2.09 15.27
CA VAL A 116 -3.16 -2.09 15.51
C VAL A 116 -2.78 -0.94 16.44
N ALA A 117 -3.30 0.27 16.24
CA ALA A 117 -3.05 1.39 17.14
C ALA A 117 -3.51 1.10 18.58
N GLY A 118 -4.66 0.42 18.75
CA GLY A 118 -5.14 -0.04 20.06
C GLY A 118 -4.25 -1.07 20.76
N THR A 119 -3.28 -1.67 20.07
CA THR A 119 -2.23 -2.52 20.70
C THR A 119 -1.08 -1.70 21.31
N GLY A 120 -1.06 -0.38 21.08
CA GLY A 120 0.01 0.52 21.50
C GLY A 120 1.12 0.73 20.46
N LEU A 121 1.05 0.04 19.31
CA LEU A 121 1.96 0.30 18.19
C LEU A 121 1.63 1.62 17.49
N ARG A 122 2.67 2.30 17.01
CA ARG A 122 2.53 3.55 16.26
C ARG A 122 2.17 3.26 14.80
N VAL A 123 1.06 3.81 14.32
CA VAL A 123 0.55 3.60 12.96
C VAL A 123 0.65 4.87 12.14
N VAL A 124 1.29 4.80 10.98
CA VAL A 124 1.29 5.88 10.00
C VAL A 124 0.68 5.35 8.73
N LYS A 125 -0.65 5.46 8.61
CA LYS A 125 -1.38 4.91 7.46
C LYS A 125 -1.27 5.85 6.26
N HIS A 126 -0.88 5.34 5.09
CA HIS A 126 -0.98 6.07 3.84
C HIS A 126 -2.26 5.69 3.10
N GLY A 127 -2.95 6.66 2.49
CA GLY A 127 -4.16 6.34 1.75
C GLY A 127 -4.73 7.50 0.95
N ASN A 128 -5.82 7.22 0.25
CA ASN A 128 -6.50 8.18 -0.61
C ASN A 128 -8.02 8.02 -0.51
N ARG A 129 -8.76 8.91 -1.19
CA ARG A 129 -10.18 8.72 -1.49
C ARG A 129 -10.38 7.61 -2.51
N ALA A 130 -11.60 7.09 -2.61
CA ALA A 130 -11.93 6.06 -3.59
C ALA A 130 -11.56 6.50 -5.02
N ALA A 131 -10.87 5.63 -5.75
CA ALA A 131 -10.71 5.75 -7.20
C ALA A 131 -11.75 4.90 -7.96
N SER A 132 -12.14 3.76 -7.40
CA SER A 132 -13.07 2.80 -8.01
C SER A 132 -14.02 2.10 -7.04
N SER A 133 -13.85 2.24 -5.72
CA SER A 133 -14.76 1.71 -4.69
C SER A 133 -15.91 2.69 -4.39
N SER A 134 -16.93 2.24 -3.64
CA SER A 134 -18.01 3.10 -3.16
C SER A 134 -17.54 4.10 -2.09
N SER A 135 -16.52 3.75 -1.31
CA SER A 135 -15.84 4.64 -0.36
C SER A 135 -14.37 4.23 -0.15
N GLY A 136 -13.48 5.22 -0.03
CA GLY A 136 -12.06 5.03 0.24
C GLY A 136 -11.73 5.20 1.71
N SER A 137 -10.48 4.94 2.09
CA SER A 137 -10.03 5.09 3.49
C SER A 137 -10.27 6.50 4.02
N ALA A 138 -10.02 7.54 3.21
CA ALA A 138 -10.23 8.92 3.63
C ALA A 138 -11.72 9.22 3.90
N ASP A 139 -12.62 8.73 3.05
CA ASP A 139 -14.06 8.99 3.16
C ASP A 139 -14.64 8.37 4.45
N VAL A 140 -14.21 7.15 4.80
CA VAL A 140 -14.63 6.49 6.04
C VAL A 140 -14.01 7.11 7.28
N LEU A 141 -12.74 7.53 7.23
CA LEU A 141 -12.10 8.22 8.35
C LEU A 141 -12.83 9.53 8.71
N GLU A 142 -13.24 10.31 7.70
CA GLU A 142 -14.07 11.51 7.92
C GLU A 142 -15.43 11.14 8.56
N ALA A 143 -16.09 10.09 8.07
CA ALA A 143 -17.35 9.60 8.66
C ALA A 143 -17.19 9.03 10.08
N LEU A 144 -15.96 8.64 10.47
CA LEU A 144 -15.59 8.24 11.82
C LEU A 144 -15.22 9.43 12.73
N GLY A 145 -15.18 10.65 12.18
CA GLY A 145 -14.91 11.89 12.92
C GLY A 145 -13.45 12.33 12.89
N ILE A 146 -12.62 11.75 12.03
CA ILE A 146 -11.23 12.17 11.86
C ILE A 146 -11.16 13.35 10.89
N ARG A 147 -10.51 14.43 11.30
CA ARG A 147 -10.24 15.55 10.41
C ARG A 147 -9.00 15.30 9.55
N LEU A 148 -9.18 15.33 8.24
CA LEU A 148 -8.12 15.09 7.24
C LEU A 148 -7.57 16.38 6.60
N ASP A 149 -8.18 17.52 6.90
CA ASP A 149 -7.78 18.86 6.43
C ASP A 149 -6.62 19.46 7.25
N GLN A 150 -5.72 18.61 7.73
CA GLN A 150 -4.61 18.99 8.60
C GLN A 150 -3.35 19.34 7.79
N THR A 151 -2.53 20.25 8.34
CA THR A 151 -1.22 20.54 7.76
C THR A 151 -0.28 19.33 7.90
N PRO A 152 0.70 19.13 7.01
CA PRO A 152 1.70 18.06 7.16
C PRO A 152 2.40 18.06 8.52
N GLU A 153 2.68 19.24 9.07
CA GLU A 153 3.29 19.43 10.38
C GLU A 153 2.37 18.91 11.49
N ARG A 154 1.05 19.16 11.40
CA ARG A 154 0.08 18.66 12.37
C ARG A 154 -0.11 17.15 12.23
N VAL A 155 -0.18 16.61 11.01
CA VAL A 155 -0.23 15.15 10.76
C VAL A 155 0.94 14.42 11.43
N ARG A 156 2.14 15.01 11.40
CA ARG A 156 3.31 14.49 12.12
C ARG A 156 3.12 14.52 13.64
N GLN A 157 2.55 15.57 14.22
CA GLN A 157 2.34 15.66 15.67
C GLN A 157 1.25 14.69 16.16
N ILE A 158 0.21 14.46 15.35
CA ILE A 158 -0.93 13.60 15.71
C ILE A 158 -0.47 12.18 16.05
N VAL A 159 0.55 11.63 15.37
CA VAL A 159 1.05 10.27 15.69
C VAL A 159 1.69 10.20 17.08
N ASP A 160 2.34 11.27 17.54
CA ASP A 160 2.96 11.31 18.87
C ASP A 160 1.91 11.43 19.97
N GLU A 161 0.80 12.11 19.69
CA GLU A 161 -0.31 12.34 20.63
C GLU A 161 -1.32 11.18 20.69
N ALA A 162 -1.65 10.58 19.54
CA ALA A 162 -2.71 9.57 19.40
C ALA A 162 -2.20 8.17 19.07
N GLY A 163 -0.91 7.99 18.76
CA GLY A 163 -0.34 6.71 18.32
C GLY A 163 -0.73 6.31 16.89
N ILE A 164 -1.58 7.08 16.21
CA ILE A 164 -1.99 6.84 14.83
C ILE A 164 -2.15 8.15 14.06
N THR A 165 -1.76 8.16 12.79
CA THR A 165 -2.04 9.27 11.87
C THR A 165 -2.34 8.79 10.46
N PHE A 166 -2.84 9.67 9.60
CA PHE A 166 -3.16 9.39 8.21
C PHE A 166 -2.47 10.37 7.26
N CYS A 167 -1.64 9.82 6.38
CA CYS A 167 -1.03 10.57 5.29
C CYS A 167 -1.99 10.57 4.11
N PHE A 168 -2.69 11.67 3.88
CA PHE A 168 -3.58 11.78 2.72
C PHE A 168 -2.76 12.01 1.44
N ALA A 169 -2.81 11.06 0.50
CA ALA A 169 -1.95 11.06 -0.69
C ALA A 169 -1.99 12.37 -1.49
N GLN A 170 -3.16 13.03 -1.58
CA GLN A 170 -3.31 14.31 -2.30
C GLN A 170 -2.52 15.46 -1.64
N VAL A 171 -2.32 15.40 -0.33
CA VAL A 171 -1.55 16.39 0.45
C VAL A 171 -0.06 16.06 0.43
N PHE A 172 0.28 14.78 0.54
CA PHE A 172 1.65 14.31 0.71
C PHE A 172 2.40 14.05 -0.61
N HIS A 173 1.66 13.83 -1.71
CA HIS A 173 2.21 13.68 -3.07
C HIS A 173 1.62 14.74 -4.02
N PRO A 174 1.92 16.04 -3.82
CA PRO A 174 1.33 17.11 -4.62
C PRO A 174 1.65 16.99 -6.12
N SER A 175 2.77 16.35 -6.48
CA SER A 175 3.20 16.09 -7.86
C SER A 175 2.34 15.05 -8.59
N PHE A 176 1.52 14.26 -7.88
CA PHE A 176 0.61 13.31 -8.53
C PHE A 176 -0.45 14.00 -9.42
N ARG A 177 -0.68 15.30 -9.25
CA ARG A 177 -1.53 16.08 -10.17
C ARG A 177 -1.04 16.01 -11.63
N HIS A 178 0.27 15.91 -11.85
CA HIS A 178 0.88 15.90 -13.19
C HIS A 178 0.57 14.63 -13.98
N VAL A 179 0.37 13.49 -13.29
CA VAL A 179 -0.03 12.22 -13.92
C VAL A 179 -1.55 12.01 -13.94
N GLY A 180 -2.31 12.84 -13.21
CA GLY A 180 -3.74 12.64 -12.98
C GLY A 180 -4.57 12.56 -14.26
N VAL A 181 -4.30 13.44 -15.24
CA VAL A 181 -5.01 13.46 -16.54
C VAL A 181 -4.73 12.18 -17.32
N ALA A 182 -3.46 11.81 -17.52
CA ALA A 182 -3.08 10.61 -18.25
C ALA A 182 -3.69 9.35 -17.62
N ARG A 183 -3.67 9.23 -16.28
CA ARG A 183 -4.28 8.08 -15.57
C ARG A 183 -5.80 8.01 -15.78
N LYS A 184 -6.48 9.14 -15.71
CA LYS A 184 -7.94 9.21 -15.91
C LYS A 184 -8.32 8.83 -17.34
N GLU A 185 -7.59 9.33 -18.33
CA GLU A 185 -7.84 9.03 -19.75
C GLU A 185 -7.50 7.59 -20.12
N LEU A 186 -6.42 7.03 -19.56
CA LEU A 186 -6.05 5.64 -19.79
C LEU A 186 -7.07 4.65 -19.20
N GLY A 187 -7.62 4.93 -18.02
CA GLY A 187 -8.65 4.09 -17.40
C GLY A 187 -8.22 2.65 -17.04
N ILE A 188 -6.92 2.34 -17.13
CA ILE A 188 -6.34 1.03 -16.84
C ILE A 188 -5.36 1.09 -15.65
N ALA A 189 -5.12 -0.06 -15.02
CA ALA A 189 -4.10 -0.18 -13.99
C ALA A 189 -2.69 -0.07 -14.59
N THR A 190 -1.86 0.78 -13.99
CA THR A 190 -0.45 1.04 -14.38
C THR A 190 0.43 0.98 -13.13
N VAL A 191 1.73 1.24 -13.26
CA VAL A 191 2.65 1.27 -12.11
C VAL A 191 2.16 2.16 -10.95
N PHE A 192 1.47 3.27 -11.24
CA PHE A 192 0.90 4.18 -10.22
C PHE A 192 -0.15 3.55 -9.31
N ASN A 193 -0.76 2.42 -9.71
CA ASN A 193 -1.67 1.67 -8.82
C ASN A 193 -0.90 0.94 -7.72
N PHE A 194 0.39 0.65 -7.92
CA PHE A 194 1.23 -0.13 -7.01
C PHE A 194 2.21 0.74 -6.22
N LEU A 195 2.40 2.01 -6.63
CA LEU A 195 3.30 2.93 -5.93
C LEU A 195 2.76 3.39 -4.57
N GLY A 196 1.44 3.44 -4.36
CA GLY A 196 0.85 3.95 -3.12
C GLY A 196 1.42 3.31 -1.84
N PRO A 197 1.41 1.97 -1.70
CA PRO A 197 2.02 1.28 -0.57
C PRO A 197 3.54 1.46 -0.46
N LEU A 198 4.24 1.73 -1.56
CA LEU A 198 5.69 1.87 -1.59
C LEU A 198 6.16 3.31 -1.28
N THR A 199 5.25 4.27 -1.23
CA THR A 199 5.58 5.69 -1.15
C THR A 199 5.00 6.39 0.06
N ASN A 200 4.69 5.65 1.14
CA ASN A 200 4.29 6.27 2.41
C ASN A 200 5.35 7.32 2.83
N PRO A 201 4.99 8.60 3.01
CA PRO A 201 5.95 9.68 3.24
C PRO A 201 6.77 9.53 4.52
N ALA A 202 6.29 8.73 5.48
CA ALA A 202 6.97 8.43 6.73
C ALA A 202 7.90 7.20 6.68
N GLN A 203 7.86 6.44 5.58
CA GLN A 203 8.62 5.20 5.38
C GLN A 203 8.62 4.25 6.60
N PRO A 204 7.46 3.67 6.96
CA PRO A 204 7.32 2.79 8.13
C PRO A 204 8.28 1.59 8.10
N GLY A 205 8.77 1.20 9.27
CA GLY A 205 9.71 0.08 9.41
C GLY A 205 9.07 -1.30 9.24
N ALA A 206 7.75 -1.36 9.37
CA ALA A 206 6.92 -2.53 9.08
C ALA A 206 5.72 -2.16 8.22
N THR A 207 5.31 -3.05 7.32
CA THR A 207 4.13 -2.81 6.48
C THR A 207 3.41 -4.12 6.13
N ALA A 208 2.08 -4.11 6.18
CA ALA A 208 1.25 -5.15 5.58
C ALA A 208 0.59 -4.60 4.31
N VAL A 209 0.76 -5.30 3.18
CA VAL A 209 0.26 -4.84 1.87
C VAL A 209 -0.59 -5.87 1.17
N GLY A 210 -1.81 -5.46 0.84
CA GLY A 210 -2.65 -6.15 -0.12
C GLY A 210 -2.31 -5.81 -1.57
N CYS A 211 -2.18 -6.82 -2.44
CA CYS A 211 -2.06 -6.59 -3.88
C CYS A 211 -2.85 -7.65 -4.68
N PRO A 212 -3.92 -7.28 -5.42
CA PRO A 212 -4.76 -8.23 -6.15
C PRO A 212 -4.09 -8.71 -7.45
N ASP A 213 -3.03 -8.03 -7.92
CA ASP A 213 -2.26 -8.39 -9.11
C ASP A 213 -1.18 -9.43 -8.78
N ARG A 214 -1.32 -10.64 -9.36
CA ARG A 214 -0.41 -11.77 -9.14
C ARG A 214 1.04 -11.49 -9.54
N ARG A 215 1.27 -10.62 -10.53
CA ARG A 215 2.61 -10.27 -11.00
C ARG A 215 3.25 -9.20 -10.13
N MET A 216 2.47 -8.24 -9.64
CA MET A 216 3.00 -7.11 -8.88
C MET A 216 3.28 -7.43 -7.40
N ALA A 217 2.49 -8.30 -6.78
CA ALA A 217 2.68 -8.64 -5.37
C ALA A 217 4.11 -9.11 -5.01
N PRO A 218 4.73 -10.07 -5.74
CA PRO A 218 6.12 -10.46 -5.46
C PRO A 218 7.14 -9.35 -5.77
N LEU A 219 6.86 -8.48 -6.76
CA LEU A 219 7.74 -7.34 -7.07
C LEU A 219 7.73 -6.31 -5.94
N MET A 220 6.56 -6.02 -5.36
CA MET A 220 6.43 -5.14 -4.21
C MET A 220 7.16 -5.69 -2.99
N ALA A 221 7.07 -7.01 -2.74
CA ALA A 221 7.86 -7.67 -1.70
C ALA A 221 9.37 -7.51 -1.95
N GLY A 222 9.82 -7.63 -3.21
CA GLY A 222 11.21 -7.36 -3.60
C GLY A 222 11.67 -5.93 -3.31
N VAL A 223 10.80 -4.93 -3.52
CA VAL A 223 11.12 -3.52 -3.19
C VAL A 223 11.27 -3.33 -1.68
N PHE A 224 10.37 -3.90 -0.87
CA PHE A 224 10.50 -3.85 0.60
C PHE A 224 11.78 -4.55 1.07
N ALA A 225 12.12 -5.69 0.47
CA ALA A 225 13.34 -6.44 0.78
C ALA A 225 14.59 -5.61 0.48
N ALA A 226 14.67 -4.99 -0.70
CA ALA A 226 15.77 -4.12 -1.09
C ALA A 226 15.94 -2.91 -0.16
N ARG A 227 14.87 -2.45 0.49
CA ARG A 227 14.87 -1.35 1.46
C ARG A 227 15.10 -1.81 2.91
N GLY A 228 15.13 -3.11 3.18
CA GLY A 228 15.20 -3.65 4.53
C GLY A 228 13.93 -3.40 5.37
N THR A 229 12.80 -3.14 4.73
CA THR A 229 11.50 -2.98 5.39
C THR A 229 10.90 -4.36 5.66
N ASN A 230 10.53 -4.65 6.91
CA ASN A 230 9.79 -5.88 7.19
C ASN A 230 8.37 -5.75 6.63
N ALA A 231 7.90 -6.76 5.92
CA ALA A 231 6.59 -6.68 5.30
C ALA A 231 5.89 -8.03 5.20
N LEU A 232 4.56 -8.01 5.20
CA LEU A 232 3.75 -9.10 4.65
C LEU A 232 3.01 -8.54 3.44
N VAL A 233 3.42 -8.93 2.24
CA VAL A 233 2.66 -8.66 1.02
C VAL A 233 1.78 -9.87 0.75
N PHE A 234 0.50 -9.68 0.45
CA PHE A 234 -0.42 -10.80 0.29
C PHE A 234 -1.46 -10.58 -0.80
N ARG A 235 -2.02 -11.71 -1.23
CA ARG A 235 -3.08 -11.78 -2.23
C ARG A 235 -3.98 -12.98 -1.97
N GLY A 236 -5.29 -12.76 -1.91
CA GLY A 236 -6.30 -13.83 -1.92
C GLY A 236 -6.39 -14.51 -3.29
N ASP A 237 -6.63 -15.82 -3.32
CA ASP A 237 -6.77 -16.54 -4.60
C ASP A 237 -7.97 -16.10 -5.43
N ASP A 238 -9.03 -15.71 -4.73
CA ASP A 238 -10.23 -15.05 -5.24
C ASP A 238 -9.97 -13.63 -5.79
N GLY A 239 -8.76 -13.10 -5.60
CA GLY A 239 -8.32 -11.82 -6.12
C GLY A 239 -8.45 -10.66 -5.15
N LEU A 240 -8.83 -10.91 -3.90
CA LEU A 240 -8.83 -9.90 -2.85
C LEU A 240 -7.42 -9.38 -2.56
N ASP A 241 -7.36 -8.10 -2.21
CA ASP A 241 -6.18 -7.47 -1.62
C ASP A 241 -6.29 -7.40 -0.09
N GLU A 242 -7.09 -8.29 0.51
CA GLU A 242 -7.14 -8.57 1.93
C GLU A 242 -6.85 -10.05 2.21
N LEU A 243 -6.32 -10.34 3.40
CA LEU A 243 -6.38 -11.70 3.93
C LEU A 243 -7.78 -11.97 4.48
N ALA A 244 -8.52 -12.90 3.88
CA ALA A 244 -9.87 -13.25 4.31
C ALA A 244 -10.08 -14.78 4.28
N PRO A 245 -10.95 -15.34 5.14
CA PRO A 245 -11.32 -16.75 5.10
C PRO A 245 -12.33 -17.08 3.98
N THR A 246 -12.22 -16.39 2.85
CA THR A 246 -13.01 -16.61 1.61
C THR A 246 -12.31 -17.60 0.69
N ALA A 247 -10.98 -17.57 0.66
CA ALA A 247 -10.12 -18.45 -0.12
C ALA A 247 -8.72 -18.51 0.52
N ALA A 248 -7.90 -19.48 0.09
CA ALA A 248 -6.50 -19.47 0.43
C ALA A 248 -5.78 -18.25 -0.18
N SER A 249 -4.70 -17.82 0.46
CA SER A 249 -3.90 -16.66 0.09
C SER A 249 -2.44 -17.05 -0.13
N THR A 250 -1.76 -16.32 -0.99
CA THR A 250 -0.30 -16.32 -1.06
C THR A 250 0.23 -15.12 -0.28
N VAL A 251 1.22 -15.35 0.58
CA VAL A 251 1.87 -14.33 1.41
C VAL A 251 3.37 -14.33 1.12
N TRP A 252 3.90 -13.19 0.70
CA TRP A 252 5.33 -12.94 0.58
C TRP A 252 5.79 -12.20 1.84
N GLU A 253 6.44 -12.93 2.74
CA GLU A 253 7.06 -12.37 3.94
C GLU A 253 8.42 -11.79 3.61
N VAL A 254 8.61 -10.52 3.99
CA VAL A 254 9.88 -9.80 3.92
C VAL A 254 10.42 -9.64 5.33
N ARG A 255 11.59 -10.22 5.58
CA ARG A 255 12.31 -10.11 6.86
C ARG A 255 13.80 -10.12 6.60
N ASP A 256 14.53 -9.21 7.23
CA ASP A 256 15.99 -9.09 7.10
C ASP A 256 16.48 -9.04 5.64
N GLY A 257 15.73 -8.34 4.78
CA GLY A 257 16.04 -8.19 3.35
C GLY A 257 15.78 -9.43 2.49
N HIS A 258 15.14 -10.47 3.03
CA HIS A 258 14.81 -11.70 2.30
C HIS A 258 13.30 -11.85 2.12
N VAL A 259 12.90 -12.38 0.96
CA VAL A 259 11.50 -12.71 0.65
C VAL A 259 11.28 -14.21 0.79
N SER A 260 10.32 -14.63 1.61
CA SER A 260 9.83 -16.01 1.71
C SER A 260 8.38 -16.08 1.27
N GLU A 261 8.05 -17.02 0.39
CA GLU A 261 6.67 -17.23 -0.07
C GLU A 261 5.99 -18.30 0.78
N HIS A 262 4.78 -18.00 1.24
CA HIS A 262 3.95 -18.88 2.05
C HIS A 262 2.58 -19.04 1.42
N ARG A 263 2.03 -20.24 1.62
CA ARG A 263 0.63 -20.50 1.38
C ARG A 263 -0.12 -20.48 2.71
N LEU A 264 -1.26 -19.79 2.73
CA LEU A 264 -2.09 -19.64 3.93
C LEU A 264 -3.54 -19.97 3.57
N ASP A 265 -4.12 -20.96 4.22
CA ASP A 265 -5.54 -21.20 4.26
C ASP A 265 -6.06 -20.74 5.63
N ALA A 266 -6.74 -19.60 5.70
CA ALA A 266 -7.15 -19.04 6.99
C ALA A 266 -8.15 -19.94 7.75
N VAL A 267 -8.91 -20.78 7.05
CA VAL A 267 -9.84 -21.72 7.68
C VAL A 267 -9.05 -22.91 8.23
N ALA A 268 -8.25 -23.57 7.40
CA ALA A 268 -7.53 -24.78 7.81
C ALA A 268 -6.36 -24.49 8.77
N ASP A 269 -5.60 -23.42 8.51
CA ASP A 269 -4.40 -23.09 9.27
C ASP A 269 -4.70 -22.26 10.50
N LEU A 270 -5.68 -21.35 10.48
CA LEU A 270 -5.96 -20.45 11.60
C LEU A 270 -7.24 -20.79 12.36
N GLY A 271 -8.06 -21.70 11.84
CA GLY A 271 -9.33 -22.11 12.46
C GLY A 271 -10.40 -21.03 12.40
N LEU A 272 -10.32 -20.12 11.42
CA LEU A 272 -11.34 -19.08 11.20
C LEU A 272 -12.58 -19.66 10.52
N ASP A 273 -13.72 -19.00 10.74
CA ASP A 273 -14.97 -19.41 10.12
C ASP A 273 -14.97 -19.05 8.62
N PRO A 274 -15.31 -19.99 7.72
CA PRO A 274 -15.43 -19.71 6.30
C PRO A 274 -16.34 -18.51 6.05
N THR A 275 -15.91 -17.62 5.17
CA THR A 275 -16.60 -16.36 4.87
C THR A 275 -17.06 -16.32 3.43
N ASP A 276 -18.31 -15.90 3.21
CA ASP A 276 -18.75 -15.52 1.86
C ASP A 276 -18.25 -14.10 1.54
N ILE A 277 -17.67 -13.90 0.36
CA ILE A 277 -17.14 -12.59 -0.06
C ILE A 277 -18.22 -11.50 -0.04
N GLY A 278 -19.49 -11.85 -0.30
CA GLY A 278 -20.62 -10.92 -0.25
C GLY A 278 -20.90 -10.39 1.16
N SER A 279 -20.51 -11.12 2.20
CA SER A 279 -20.62 -10.67 3.60
C SER A 279 -19.58 -9.62 4.00
N LEU A 280 -18.54 -9.44 3.18
CA LEU A 280 -17.53 -8.39 3.35
C LEU A 280 -17.86 -7.12 2.56
N ARG A 281 -18.96 -7.11 1.80
CA ARG A 281 -19.31 -6.01 0.91
C ARG A 281 -19.55 -4.71 1.68
N GLY A 282 -18.90 -3.65 1.21
CA GLY A 282 -19.07 -2.29 1.71
C GLY A 282 -20.19 -1.52 1.04
N GLY A 283 -20.54 -0.39 1.64
CA GLY A 283 -21.54 0.56 1.17
C GLY A 283 -20.96 1.97 1.05
N SER A 284 -21.77 2.96 1.41
CA SER A 284 -21.34 4.34 1.52
C SER A 284 -20.32 4.54 2.65
N ALA A 285 -19.70 5.72 2.71
CA ALA A 285 -18.79 6.04 3.80
C ALA A 285 -19.46 5.95 5.20
N LEU A 286 -20.75 6.31 5.30
CA LEU A 286 -21.51 6.21 6.54
C LEU A 286 -21.82 4.75 6.90
N ASP A 287 -22.17 3.92 5.92
CA ASP A 287 -22.41 2.49 6.13
C ASP A 287 -21.14 1.80 6.64
N ASN A 288 -20.01 2.06 5.97
CA ASN A 288 -18.72 1.47 6.34
C ASN A 288 -18.24 2.00 7.71
N ALA A 289 -18.52 3.26 8.06
CA ALA A 289 -18.24 3.79 9.39
C ALA A 289 -19.13 3.15 10.48
N ALA A 290 -20.38 2.81 10.17
CA ALA A 290 -21.24 2.07 11.09
C ALA A 290 -20.71 0.65 11.33
N VAL A 291 -20.30 -0.05 10.27
CA VAL A 291 -19.64 -1.36 10.38
C VAL A 291 -18.36 -1.28 11.21
N ALA A 292 -17.51 -0.26 10.99
CA ALA A 292 -16.30 -0.07 11.77
C ALA A 292 -16.60 0.12 13.27
N ARG A 293 -17.61 0.93 13.62
CA ARG A 293 -18.04 1.09 15.01
C ARG A 293 -18.55 -0.21 15.62
N ALA A 294 -19.30 -1.02 14.88
CA ALA A 294 -19.76 -2.34 15.32
C ALA A 294 -18.59 -3.29 15.61
N VAL A 295 -17.59 -3.34 14.71
CA VAL A 295 -16.36 -4.11 14.92
C VAL A 295 -15.63 -3.64 16.18
N PHE A 296 -15.45 -2.34 16.37
CA PHE A 296 -14.76 -1.81 17.56
C PHE A 296 -15.56 -1.96 18.86
N ALA A 297 -16.88 -2.14 18.76
CA ALA A 297 -17.75 -2.50 19.89
C ALA A 297 -17.71 -4.01 20.21
N GLY A 298 -16.94 -4.80 19.46
CA GLY A 298 -16.78 -6.23 19.68
C GLY A 298 -17.83 -7.10 18.99
N GLU A 299 -18.65 -6.56 18.08
CA GLU A 299 -19.66 -7.35 17.37
C GLU A 299 -18.99 -8.50 16.59
N PRO A 300 -19.34 -9.77 16.84
CA PRO A 300 -18.77 -10.90 16.14
C PRO A 300 -19.27 -10.96 14.69
N GLY A 301 -18.45 -11.51 13.79
CA GLY A 301 -18.88 -11.73 12.41
C GLY A 301 -17.74 -11.76 11.40
N PRO A 302 -18.07 -11.98 10.11
CA PRO A 302 -17.09 -12.14 9.03
C PRO A 302 -16.17 -10.92 8.86
N VAL A 303 -16.72 -9.71 9.04
CA VAL A 303 -15.92 -8.48 8.97
C VAL A 303 -14.91 -8.43 10.12
N ARG A 304 -15.32 -8.72 11.35
CA ARG A 304 -14.44 -8.68 12.53
C ARG A 304 -13.26 -9.64 12.37
N GLN A 305 -13.49 -10.90 12.02
CA GLN A 305 -12.39 -11.87 11.84
C GLN A 305 -11.44 -11.47 10.70
N THR A 306 -11.96 -10.87 9.63
CA THR A 306 -11.16 -10.38 8.51
C THR A 306 -10.31 -9.17 8.95
N VAL A 307 -10.88 -8.27 9.76
CA VAL A 307 -10.13 -7.15 10.37
C VAL A 307 -9.04 -7.66 11.31
N GLU A 308 -9.34 -8.63 12.17
CA GLU A 308 -8.36 -9.24 13.09
C GLU A 308 -7.21 -9.91 12.34
N LEU A 309 -7.51 -10.63 11.24
CA LEU A 309 -6.49 -11.29 10.41
C LEU A 309 -5.58 -10.28 9.70
N ASN A 310 -6.11 -9.19 9.15
CA ASN A 310 -5.30 -8.17 8.49
C ASN A 310 -4.52 -7.32 9.52
N ALA A 311 -5.07 -7.08 10.70
CA ALA A 311 -4.33 -6.48 11.81
C ALA A 311 -3.18 -7.41 12.23
N ALA A 312 -3.43 -8.71 12.36
CA ALA A 312 -2.40 -9.71 12.68
C ALA A 312 -1.25 -9.69 11.67
N ALA A 313 -1.52 -9.54 10.37
CA ALA A 313 -0.47 -9.39 9.36
C ALA A 313 0.44 -8.18 9.63
N ALA A 314 -0.13 -7.03 9.98
CA ALA A 314 0.63 -5.83 10.34
C ALA A 314 1.44 -6.03 11.64
N LEU A 315 0.85 -6.67 12.65
CA LEU A 315 1.52 -6.99 13.92
C LEU A 315 2.68 -7.98 13.73
N VAL A 316 2.55 -8.94 12.82
CA VAL A 316 3.59 -9.93 12.48
C VAL A 316 4.71 -9.33 11.64
N ALA A 317 4.39 -8.40 10.74
CA ALA A 317 5.39 -7.62 10.01
C ALA A 317 6.21 -6.73 10.97
N ASP A 318 5.56 -6.16 11.98
CA ASP A 318 6.25 -5.43 13.05
C ASP A 318 7.11 -6.35 13.92
N GLY A 319 6.51 -7.42 14.45
CA GLY A 319 7.18 -8.46 15.20
C GLY A 319 7.54 -8.09 16.64
N SER A 320 7.13 -6.93 17.18
CA SER A 320 7.51 -6.53 18.54
C SER A 320 6.61 -7.12 19.65
N LEU A 321 5.39 -7.53 19.32
CA LEU A 321 4.46 -8.09 20.31
C LEU A 321 4.77 -9.57 20.61
N PRO A 322 4.48 -10.06 21.84
CA PRO A 322 4.72 -11.45 22.22
C PRO A 322 4.13 -12.45 21.23
N GLY A 323 4.95 -13.41 20.79
CA GLY A 323 4.54 -14.46 19.85
C GLY A 323 4.47 -14.04 18.38
N THR A 324 4.72 -12.77 18.04
CA THR A 324 4.65 -12.28 16.64
C THR A 324 5.98 -12.32 15.90
N ALA A 325 7.10 -12.55 16.60
CA ALA A 325 8.45 -12.50 16.05
C ALA A 325 9.01 -13.86 15.60
N GLN A 326 8.70 -14.93 16.35
CA GLN A 326 9.35 -16.24 16.24
C GLN A 326 8.32 -17.34 15.96
N GLY A 327 8.75 -18.40 15.28
CA GLY A 327 7.90 -19.51 14.87
C GLY A 327 7.44 -19.42 13.42
N SER A 328 6.63 -20.39 13.02
CA SER A 328 5.99 -20.41 11.69
C SER A 328 5.11 -19.18 11.47
N LEU A 329 4.85 -18.83 10.21
CA LEU A 329 3.94 -17.73 9.88
C LEU A 329 2.56 -17.93 10.52
N VAL A 330 2.05 -19.17 10.53
CA VAL A 330 0.75 -19.52 11.10
C VAL A 330 0.73 -19.27 12.62
N GLU A 331 1.74 -19.71 13.36
CA GLU A 331 1.82 -19.47 14.82
C GLU A 331 1.85 -17.98 15.15
N ARG A 332 2.64 -17.21 14.38
CA ARG A 332 2.75 -15.76 14.54
C ARG A 332 1.45 -15.04 14.20
N LEU A 333 0.76 -15.46 13.15
CA LEU A 333 -0.57 -14.92 12.79
C LEU A 333 -1.61 -15.25 13.85
N ARG A 334 -1.64 -16.46 14.42
CA ARG A 334 -2.53 -16.78 15.56
C ARG A 334 -2.26 -15.88 16.76
N ALA A 335 -0.99 -15.64 17.10
CA ALA A 335 -0.63 -14.69 18.16
C ALA A 335 -1.10 -13.27 17.84
N GLY A 336 -0.90 -12.81 16.59
CA GLY A 336 -1.38 -11.53 16.08
C GLY A 336 -2.89 -11.36 16.18
N ILE A 337 -3.67 -12.38 15.79
CA ILE A 337 -5.14 -12.40 15.94
C ILE A 337 -5.52 -12.24 17.40
N GLY A 338 -4.84 -12.94 18.31
CA GLY A 338 -5.08 -12.80 19.75
C GLY A 338 -4.82 -11.37 20.29
N HIS A 339 -3.79 -10.68 19.78
CA HIS A 339 -3.54 -9.26 20.12
C HIS A 339 -4.61 -8.34 19.53
N ALA A 340 -5.02 -8.57 18.28
CA ALA A 340 -6.07 -7.81 17.62
C ALA A 340 -7.42 -7.95 18.34
N ALA A 341 -7.81 -9.18 18.70
CA ALA A 341 -9.02 -9.46 19.46
C ALA A 341 -9.00 -8.77 20.83
N ARG A 342 -7.88 -8.82 21.57
CA ARG A 342 -7.72 -8.07 22.84
C ARG A 342 -7.85 -6.56 22.68
N SER A 343 -7.31 -6.01 21.59
CA SER A 343 -7.43 -4.58 21.27
C SER A 343 -8.90 -4.19 21.06
N ILE A 344 -9.68 -5.05 20.39
CA ILE A 344 -11.12 -4.85 20.18
C ILE A 344 -11.91 -5.07 21.48
N ASP A 345 -11.83 -6.26 22.07
CA ASP A 345 -12.66 -6.68 23.21
C ASP A 345 -12.35 -5.89 24.49
N GLY A 346 -11.11 -5.42 24.64
CA GLY A 346 -10.70 -4.54 25.73
C GLY A 346 -11.10 -3.06 25.53
N GLY A 347 -11.70 -2.71 24.39
CA GLY A 347 -12.10 -1.35 24.04
C GLY A 347 -10.95 -0.43 23.62
N ALA A 348 -9.71 -0.94 23.52
CA ALA A 348 -8.53 -0.15 23.18
C ALA A 348 -8.57 0.37 21.74
N ALA A 349 -9.09 -0.40 20.77
CA ALA A 349 -9.31 0.06 19.40
C ALA A 349 -10.31 1.22 19.34
N ALA A 350 -11.42 1.11 20.07
CA ALA A 350 -12.40 2.20 20.18
C ALA A 350 -11.79 3.45 20.87
N GLY A 351 -10.97 3.23 21.90
CA GLY A 351 -10.22 4.30 22.57
C GLY A 351 -9.21 4.99 21.63
N ALA A 352 -8.48 4.24 20.81
CA ALA A 352 -7.56 4.77 19.82
C ALA A 352 -8.29 5.64 18.78
N LEU A 353 -9.46 5.19 18.29
CA LEU A 353 -10.29 6.00 17.40
C LEU A 353 -10.75 7.30 18.08
N ALA A 354 -11.27 7.21 19.31
CA ALA A 354 -11.76 8.38 20.04
C ALA A 354 -10.64 9.38 20.35
N GLY A 355 -9.47 8.90 20.78
CA GLY A 355 -8.28 9.72 21.02
C GLY A 355 -7.81 10.41 19.75
N TRP A 356 -7.75 9.68 18.62
CA TRP A 356 -7.38 10.25 17.34
C TRP A 356 -8.38 11.33 16.86
N ALA A 357 -9.68 11.07 16.98
CA ALA A 357 -10.72 12.04 16.64
C ALA A 357 -10.57 13.32 17.47
N ALA A 358 -10.38 13.21 18.80
CA ALA A 358 -10.21 14.35 19.69
C ALA A 358 -8.95 15.18 19.38
N VAL A 359 -7.84 14.51 19.05
CA VAL A 359 -6.54 15.15 18.74
C VAL A 359 -6.54 15.81 17.35
N SER A 360 -7.28 15.24 16.40
CA SER A 360 -7.43 15.78 15.05
C SER A 360 -8.51 16.88 14.94
N GLY A 361 -9.41 16.95 15.92
CA GLY A 361 -10.54 17.90 16.00
C GLY A 361 -10.15 19.37 15.94
#